data_AF-A0A852M8C4-F1
#
_entry.id   AF-A0A852M8C4-F1
#
_cell.length_a   1.000
_cell.length_b   1.000
_cell.length_c   1.000
_cell.angle_alpha   90.00
_cell.angle_beta   90.00
_cell.angle_gamma   90.00
#
_symmetry.space_group_name_H-M   'P 1'
#
loop_
_entity.id
_entity.type
_entity.pdbx_description
1 polymer ?
#
loop_
_entity_poly.entity_id
_entity_poly.type
_entity_poly.pdbx_seq_one_letter_code
_entity_poly.pdbx_strand_id
1 'polypeptide(L)'
;RACPECRVISNYYIPHKYWVSDAGEKEKLIEAFKARSREIKCKFFTQNQGYCPFQSDCIYLHELPAGQRRRRRQRPRMLVVSWGLLAAFLGGWSMAAQEKGA
;
A
#
# COMPACT_ATOMS: atom_id res chain seq x y z
N ARG A 1 -5.49 -0.13 -12.44
CA ARG A 1 -6.56 0.45 -13.29
C ARG A 1 -7.24 -0.73 -13.98
N ALA A 2 -8.56 -0.75 -14.11
CA ALA A 2 -9.23 -1.89 -14.74
C ALA A 2 -9.13 -1.81 -16.27
N CYS A 3 -9.09 -2.97 -16.93
CA CYS A 3 -9.26 -3.03 -18.38
C CYS A 3 -10.64 -2.45 -18.76
N PRO A 4 -10.75 -1.54 -19.73
CA PRO A 4 -12.04 -0.96 -20.11
C PRO A 4 -13.03 -1.99 -20.64
N GLU A 5 -12.54 -3.10 -21.21
CA GLU A 5 -13.35 -4.15 -21.81
C GLU A 5 -13.84 -5.16 -20.77
N CYS A 6 -12.90 -5.87 -20.13
CA CYS A 6 -13.24 -6.98 -19.25
C CYS A 6 -13.38 -6.58 -17.77
N ARG A 7 -13.12 -5.30 -17.41
CA ARG A 7 -13.14 -4.76 -16.03
C ARG A 7 -12.25 -5.49 -15.02
N VAL A 8 -11.39 -6.40 -15.49
CA VAL A 8 -10.38 -7.05 -14.67
C VAL A 8 -9.35 -6.01 -14.25
N ILE A 9 -9.05 -5.97 -12.95
CA ILE A 9 -8.03 -5.08 -12.41
C ILE A 9 -6.67 -5.65 -12.74
N SER A 10 -5.88 -4.91 -13.53
CA SER A 10 -4.47 -5.17 -13.70
C SER A 10 -3.63 -4.05 -13.07
N ASN A 11 -2.48 -4.43 -12.53
CA ASN A 11 -1.52 -3.51 -11.94
C ASN A 11 -0.54 -2.92 -12.97
N TYR A 12 -0.49 -3.49 -14.16
CA TYR A 12 0.38 -3.06 -15.27
C TYR A 12 -0.32 -3.28 -16.62
N TYR A 13 0.22 -2.63 -17.64
CA TYR A 13 -0.20 -2.74 -19.04
C TYR A 13 0.98 -3.24 -19.87
N ILE A 14 0.74 -4.21 -20.75
CA ILE A 14 1.75 -4.75 -21.66
C ILE A 14 1.50 -4.16 -23.04
N PRO A 15 2.38 -3.28 -23.55
CA PRO A 15 2.25 -2.78 -24.91
C PRO A 15 2.61 -3.89 -25.92
N HIS A 16 1.79 -4.03 -26.96
CA HIS A 16 2.07 -4.90 -28.11
C HIS A 16 1.54 -4.27 -29.40
N LYS A 17 2.27 -4.43 -30.51
CA LYS A 17 1.95 -3.78 -31.79
C LYS A 17 0.75 -4.41 -32.51
N TYR A 18 0.58 -5.72 -32.33
CA TYR A 18 -0.45 -6.50 -33.01
C TYR A 18 -1.44 -7.07 -31.99
N TRP A 19 -2.69 -7.24 -32.41
CA TRP A 19 -3.67 -7.94 -31.61
C TRP A 19 -3.37 -9.44 -31.63
N VAL A 20 -3.33 -10.08 -30.46
CA VAL A 20 -3.10 -11.53 -30.31
C VAL A 20 -4.41 -12.16 -29.87
N SER A 21 -5.01 -12.97 -30.74
CA SER A 21 -6.28 -13.67 -30.48
C SER A 21 -6.09 -15.04 -29.86
N ASP A 22 -4.98 -15.72 -30.17
CA ASP A 22 -4.67 -17.02 -29.59
C ASP A 22 -4.29 -16.92 -28.10
N ALA A 23 -4.87 -17.79 -27.28
CA ALA A 23 -4.65 -17.77 -25.84
C ALA A 23 -3.22 -18.20 -25.47
N GLY A 24 -2.67 -19.19 -26.16
CA GLY A 24 -1.32 -19.71 -25.89
C GLY A 24 -0.23 -18.70 -26.26
N GLU A 25 -0.36 -18.04 -27.40
CA GLU A 25 0.53 -16.94 -27.79
C GLU A 25 0.45 -15.76 -26.81
N LYS A 26 -0.75 -15.42 -26.35
CA LYS A 26 -0.96 -14.36 -25.36
C LYS A 26 -0.27 -14.68 -24.03
N GLU A 27 -0.37 -15.92 -23.56
CA GLU A 27 0.31 -16.37 -22.34
C GLU A 27 1.83 -16.29 -22.47
N LYS A 28 2.39 -16.80 -23.58
CA LYS A 28 3.83 -16.71 -23.86
C LYS A 28 4.32 -15.26 -23.90
N LEU A 29 3.55 -14.35 -24.49
CA LEU A 29 3.86 -12.92 -24.54
C LEU A 29 3.88 -12.32 -23.13
N ILE A 30 2.87 -12.62 -22.31
CA ILE A 30 2.79 -12.16 -20.92
C ILE A 30 4.00 -12.68 -20.13
N GLU A 31 4.34 -13.96 -20.28
CA GLU A 31 5.46 -14.58 -19.58
C GLU A 31 6.79 -13.97 -20.01
N ALA A 32 7.04 -13.85 -21.31
CA ALA A 32 8.26 -13.24 -21.83
C ALA A 32 8.41 -11.78 -21.40
N PHE A 33 7.32 -11.01 -21.37
CA PHE A 33 7.34 -9.63 -20.86
C PHE A 33 7.66 -9.57 -19.38
N LYS A 34 7.06 -10.44 -18.56
CA LYS A 34 7.37 -10.55 -17.13
C LYS A 34 8.82 -10.95 -16.90
N ALA A 35 9.34 -11.91 -17.66
CA ALA A 35 10.73 -12.36 -17.54
C ALA A 35 11.72 -11.21 -17.78
N ARG A 36 11.55 -10.46 -18.88
CA ARG A 36 12.39 -9.28 -19.17
C ARG A 36 12.23 -8.18 -18.12
N SER A 37 11.02 -7.93 -17.65
CA SER A 37 10.77 -6.87 -16.66
C SER A 37 11.42 -7.17 -15.31
N ARG A 38 11.47 -8.45 -14.92
CA ARG A 38 12.11 -8.92 -13.69
C ARG A 38 13.62 -8.79 -13.68
N GLU A 39 14.26 -8.53 -14.81
CA GLU A 39 15.69 -8.24 -14.89
C GLU A 39 15.99 -6.75 -14.69
N ILE A 40 15.01 -5.89 -15.01
CA ILE A 40 15.16 -4.43 -14.93
C ILE A 40 15.00 -3.97 -13.48
N LYS A 41 16.00 -3.28 -12.93
CA LYS A 41 15.98 -2.72 -11.57
C LYS A 41 14.86 -1.70 -11.40
N CYS A 42 14.08 -1.84 -10.34
CA CYS A 42 13.00 -0.91 -10.01
C CYS A 42 13.56 0.44 -9.56
N LYS A 43 13.33 1.48 -10.37
CA LYS A 43 13.76 2.86 -10.09
C LYS A 43 13.24 3.40 -8.75
N PHE A 44 11.98 3.12 -8.40
CA PHE A 44 11.41 3.57 -7.12
C PHE A 44 12.12 2.90 -5.94
N PHE A 45 12.41 1.61 -6.08
CA PHE A 45 13.03 0.84 -5.03
C PHE A 45 14.46 1.28 -4.75
N THR A 46 15.23 1.54 -5.81
CA THR A 46 16.60 2.03 -5.70
C THR A 46 16.65 3.46 -5.18
N GLN A 47 15.74 4.34 -5.63
CA GLN A 47 15.71 5.75 -5.19
C GLN A 47 15.22 5.92 -3.75
N ASN A 48 14.19 5.18 -3.33
CA ASN A 48 13.57 5.34 -2.01
C ASN A 48 14.11 4.37 -0.96
N GLN A 49 15.37 3.93 -1.09
CA GLN A 49 16.06 3.06 -0.12
C GLN A 49 15.26 1.81 0.28
N GLY A 50 14.70 1.11 -0.71
CA GLY A 50 13.93 -0.12 -0.50
C GLY A 50 12.42 0.07 -0.35
N TYR A 51 11.89 1.25 -0.69
CA TYR A 51 10.46 1.49 -0.78
C TYR A 51 9.98 1.52 -2.24
N CYS A 52 8.99 0.68 -2.56
CA CYS A 52 8.28 0.72 -3.83
C CYS A 52 6.78 0.82 -3.54
N PRO A 53 6.05 1.76 -4.15
CA PRO A 53 4.61 1.91 -3.91
C PRO A 53 3.82 0.65 -4.33
N PHE A 54 4.35 -0.12 -5.29
CA PHE A 54 3.75 -1.35 -5.81
C PHE A 54 4.11 -2.61 -5.00
N GLN A 55 5.08 -2.54 -4.08
CA GLN A 55 5.40 -3.62 -3.13
C GLN A 55 5.59 -5.00 -3.80
N SER A 56 4.70 -5.97 -3.51
CA SER A 56 4.70 -7.33 -4.09
C SER A 56 4.27 -7.38 -5.55
N ASP A 57 3.53 -6.37 -5.99
CA ASP A 57 2.89 -6.33 -7.30
C ASP A 57 3.77 -5.63 -8.35
N CYS A 58 4.97 -5.21 -7.95
CA CYS A 58 5.93 -4.61 -8.86
C CYS A 58 6.49 -5.65 -9.83
N ILE A 59 6.41 -5.37 -11.12
CA ILE A 59 6.96 -6.23 -12.19
C ILE A 59 8.48 -6.11 -12.35
N TYR A 60 9.09 -5.10 -11.71
CA TYR A 60 10.51 -4.79 -11.78
C TYR A 60 11.30 -5.40 -10.62
N LEU A 61 12.59 -5.58 -10.80
CA LEU A 61 13.47 -6.20 -9.81
C LEU A 61 13.68 -5.31 -8.59
N HIS A 62 13.51 -5.90 -7.42
CA HIS A 62 13.83 -5.28 -6.13
C HIS A 62 15.10 -5.90 -5.54
N GLU A 63 16.27 -5.42 -5.96
CA GLU A 63 17.55 -5.80 -5.35
C GLU A 63 17.78 -5.01 -4.06
N LEU A 64 17.87 -5.70 -2.91
CA LEU A 64 18.45 -5.11 -1.71
C LEU A 64 19.93 -5.48 -1.63
N PRO A 65 20.83 -4.58 -1.20
CA PRO A 65 22.18 -4.94 -0.80
C PRO A 65 22.12 -6.05 0.26
N ALA A 66 22.93 -7.09 0.08
CA ALA A 66 22.99 -8.21 1.02
C ALA A 66 23.27 -7.68 2.44
N GLY A 67 22.30 -7.86 3.34
CA GLY A 67 22.36 -7.35 4.72
C GLY A 67 21.26 -6.35 5.07
N GLN A 68 20.63 -5.72 4.09
CA GLN A 68 19.52 -4.79 4.34
C GLN A 68 18.20 -5.56 4.36
N ARG A 69 17.68 -5.87 5.55
CA ARG A 69 16.31 -6.39 5.69
C ARG A 69 15.34 -5.31 5.23
N ARG A 70 14.32 -5.66 4.42
CA ARG A 70 13.21 -4.74 4.12
C ARG A 70 12.73 -4.19 5.47
N ARG A 71 12.80 -2.87 5.67
CA ARG A 71 12.15 -2.24 6.82
C ARG A 71 10.67 -2.54 6.68
N ARG A 72 10.19 -3.57 7.38
CA ARG A 72 8.77 -3.88 7.49
C ARG A 72 8.18 -2.61 8.06
N ARG A 73 7.40 -1.87 7.26
CA ARG A 73 6.67 -0.71 7.78
C ARG A 73 5.72 -1.29 8.82
N GLN A 74 6.12 -1.23 10.09
CA GLN A 74 5.20 -1.43 11.17
C GLN A 74 4.16 -0.33 10.97
N ARG A 75 2.95 -0.70 10.59
CA ARG A 75 1.83 0.24 10.71
C ARG A 75 1.90 0.72 12.17
N PRO A 76 1.93 2.03 12.44
CA PRO A 76 1.80 2.48 13.81
C PRO A 76 0.53 1.82 14.33
N ARG A 77 0.66 0.98 15.36
CA ARG A 77 -0.50 0.47 16.09
C ARG A 77 -1.23 1.73 16.52
N MET A 78 -2.39 1.98 15.92
CA MET A 78 -3.25 3.06 16.34
C MET A 78 -3.60 2.71 17.78
N LEU A 79 -2.94 3.36 18.74
CA LEU A 79 -3.37 3.33 20.12
C LEU A 79 -4.75 3.98 20.10
N VAL A 80 -5.80 3.14 20.16
CA VAL A 80 -7.13 3.60 20.52
C VAL A 80 -6.96 4.18 21.93
N VAL A 81 -6.78 5.49 22.00
CA VAL A 81 -6.83 6.18 23.28
C VAL A 81 -8.32 6.31 23.57
N SER A 82 -8.83 5.36 24.37
CA SER A 82 -10.20 5.43 24.88
C SER A 82 -10.36 6.76 25.61
N TRP A 83 -11.26 7.61 25.12
CA TRP A 83 -11.60 8.91 25.72
C TRP A 83 -12.10 8.81 27.17
N GLY A 84 -12.34 7.61 27.70
CA GLY A 84 -12.72 7.39 29.10
C GLY A 84 -11.63 7.71 30.14
N LEU A 85 -10.35 7.76 29.76
CA LEU A 85 -9.25 8.00 30.72
C LEU A 85 -8.94 9.49 30.97
N LEU A 86 -9.44 10.41 30.16
CA LEU A 86 -9.25 11.87 30.37
C LEU A 86 -10.27 12.47 31.36
N ALA A 87 -11.39 11.80 31.62
CA ALA A 87 -12.45 12.32 32.49
C ALA A 87 -12.15 12.23 33.99
N ALA A 88 -11.05 11.58 34.40
CA ALA A 88 -10.75 11.33 35.82
C ALA A 88 -9.78 12.33 36.47
N PHE A 89 -9.21 13.29 35.71
CA PHE A 89 -8.12 14.16 36.22
C PHE A 89 -8.43 15.65 36.37
N LEU A 90 -9.61 16.12 35.95
CA LEU A 90 -10.05 17.48 36.29
C LEU A 90 -11.22 17.40 37.25
N GLY A 91 -10.89 17.10 38.50
CA GLY A 91 -11.77 17.32 39.62
C GLY A 91 -12.10 18.80 39.80
N GLY A 92 -13.27 19.04 40.38
CA GLY A 92 -13.56 20.23 41.16
C GLY A 92 -13.98 21.47 40.38
N TRP A 93 -15.28 21.58 40.10
CA TRP A 93 -15.93 22.88 40.16
C TRP A 93 -16.83 22.96 41.39
N SER A 94 -16.53 24.00 42.15
CA SER A 94 -17.02 24.34 43.47
C SER A 94 -18.42 24.95 43.40
N MET A 95 -19.15 24.71 44.48
CA MET A 95 -20.43 25.24 44.94
C MET A 95 -20.87 26.63 44.39
N ALA A 96 -22.12 26.70 43.93
CA ALA A 96 -23.03 27.82 44.16
C ALA A 96 -24.35 27.19 44.68
N ALA A 97 -24.57 27.19 46.00
CA ALA A 97 -25.39 28.19 46.68
C ALA A 97 -26.87 28.17 46.24
N GLN A 98 -27.65 27.34 46.93
CA GLN A 98 -28.91 27.65 47.62
C GLN A 98 -29.82 28.78 47.06
N GLU A 99 -31.10 28.46 46.78
CA GLU A 99 -32.29 28.82 47.59
C GLU A 99 -33.58 29.08 46.75
N LYS A 100 -34.73 28.50 47.21
CA LYS A 100 -36.17 28.85 46.98
C LYS A 100 -36.70 28.66 45.54
N GLY A 101 -37.80 27.96 45.24
CA GLY A 101 -39.07 27.83 45.95
C GLY A 101 -40.16 28.51 45.11
N ALA A 102 -40.85 27.73 44.25
CA ALA A 102 -42.23 27.88 43.75
C ALA A 102 -42.52 26.77 42.73
#